data_AF-A0A1C5ANK2-F1
#
_entry.id   AF-A0A1C5ANK2-F1
#
_cell.length_a   1.000
_cell.length_b   1.000
_cell.length_c   1.000
_cell.angle_alpha   90.00
_cell.angle_beta   90.00
_cell.angle_gamma   90.00
#
_symmetry.space_group_name_H-M   'P 1'
#
loop_
_entity.id
_entity.type
_entity.pdbx_description
1 polymer ?
#
loop_
_entity_poly.entity_id
_entity_poly.type
_entity_poly.pdbx_seq_one_letter_code
_entity_poly.pdbx_strand_id
1 'polypeptide(L)'
;MSGITGARYVVETAAERLAREQRAQWQQFVQVRGELEALRAEAEAYRSVYGSRISRVAAGARARPQHSPRRIAAATADVALLVGRERERLRTEVLAASRQDVSGLLAAPAAGAARPAARPRRQWDERTVAEPDTRQRDDAATRAAPARADAAAQEQHRARATRAAELLSRLPAATPDEVRAPCAAAVAEIAAGAPPSRAHLLLRDLAERVTAQQRAEERVALARRDLLTIAAPLETVPGDAAARLRKRVARLVADRVDHVPDGLRAEADEVVAQADRARRRKAVADAVRVGLTDLGYRVGDGFDTALAGAGVAYAAMDGDTGYGVKVLLDRDDPVIRTQVVRAGSARAERAEDAAAEQKFCDDYEVIKRRVRRAGIPIDQFGQVDPGRQAVQVVADEMIPAQAHRAAGQQRRQGL
;
A
#
# COMPACT_ATOMS: atom_id res chain seq x y z
N MET A 1 46.25 1.03 22.14
CA MET A 1 44.94 0.87 21.53
C MET A 1 43.86 0.71 22.58
N SER A 2 43.89 1.55 23.61
CA SER A 2 42.77 1.62 24.55
C SER A 2 41.84 2.78 24.18
N GLY A 3 42.15 3.50 23.10
CA GLY A 3 41.18 4.37 22.48
C GLY A 3 40.16 3.57 21.70
N ILE A 4 38.89 3.84 21.99
CA ILE A 4 37.75 3.37 21.22
C ILE A 4 38.01 3.69 19.74
N THR A 5 38.25 2.67 18.92
CA THR A 5 38.30 2.85 17.48
C THR A 5 36.87 2.87 16.98
N GLY A 6 36.45 4.00 16.42
CA GLY A 6 35.13 4.17 15.81
C GLY A 6 35.16 3.78 14.34
N ALA A 7 34.06 3.24 13.83
CA ALA A 7 33.88 3.10 12.41
C ALA A 7 32.41 3.24 12.02
N ARG A 8 32.14 4.07 11.01
CA ARG A 8 30.83 4.18 10.40
C ARG A 8 30.64 3.01 9.45
N TYR A 9 29.46 2.43 9.43
CA TYR A 9 29.12 1.39 8.47
C TYR A 9 27.94 1.81 7.61
N VAL A 10 27.93 1.33 6.38
CA VAL A 10 26.71 1.30 5.57
C VAL A 10 26.45 -0.16 5.27
N VAL A 11 25.22 -0.62 5.48
CA VAL A 11 24.85 -1.97 5.07
C VAL A 11 24.28 -1.85 3.65
N GLU A 12 24.96 -2.46 2.69
CA GLU A 12 24.49 -2.58 1.30
C GLU A 12 24.68 -4.02 0.81
N THR A 13 24.25 -4.97 1.62
CA THR A 13 24.34 -6.38 1.25
C THR A 13 23.48 -6.67 0.02
N ALA A 14 23.85 -7.69 -0.75
CA ALA A 14 23.01 -8.18 -1.86
C ALA A 14 21.61 -8.56 -1.37
N ALA A 15 21.51 -9.11 -0.15
CA ALA A 15 20.24 -9.43 0.50
C ALA A 15 19.40 -8.18 0.79
N GLU A 16 20.00 -7.07 1.22
CA GLU A 16 19.27 -5.82 1.44
C GLU A 16 18.83 -5.14 0.15
N ARG A 17 19.66 -5.18 -0.90
CA ARG A 17 19.23 -4.72 -2.23
C ARG A 17 18.03 -5.53 -2.73
N LEU A 18 18.11 -6.85 -2.63
CA LEU A 18 17.01 -7.74 -2.99
C LEU A 18 15.75 -7.48 -2.16
N ALA A 19 15.89 -7.29 -0.84
CA ALA A 19 14.77 -6.99 0.05
C ALA A 19 14.13 -5.63 -0.27
N ARG A 20 14.92 -4.60 -0.61
CA ARG A 20 14.41 -3.30 -1.09
C ARG A 20 13.61 -3.46 -2.38
N GLU A 21 14.16 -4.16 -3.37
CA GLU A 21 13.49 -4.42 -4.64
C GLU A 21 12.19 -5.22 -4.43
N GLN A 22 12.25 -6.28 -3.62
CA GLN A 22 11.10 -7.10 -3.26
C GLN A 22 9.99 -6.27 -2.60
N ARG A 23 10.34 -5.38 -1.68
CA ARG A 23 9.37 -4.46 -1.03
C ARG A 23 8.75 -3.48 -2.02
N ALA A 24 9.55 -2.91 -2.92
CA ALA A 24 9.04 -1.99 -3.94
C ALA A 24 8.06 -2.70 -4.88
N GLN A 25 8.40 -3.91 -5.36
CA GLN A 25 7.49 -4.73 -6.17
C GLN A 25 6.24 -5.15 -5.39
N TRP A 26 6.38 -5.47 -4.11
CA TRP A 26 5.25 -5.82 -3.25
C TRP A 26 4.28 -4.66 -3.06
N GLN A 27 4.78 -3.44 -2.84
CA GLN A 27 3.96 -2.24 -2.76
C GLN A 27 3.12 -2.03 -4.02
N GLN A 28 3.74 -2.15 -5.21
CA GLN A 28 3.03 -2.06 -6.48
C GLN A 28 1.97 -3.16 -6.62
N PHE A 29 2.30 -4.40 -6.25
CA PHE A 29 1.34 -5.51 -6.27
C PHE A 29 0.13 -5.25 -5.36
N VAL A 30 0.35 -4.78 -4.13
CA VAL A 30 -0.71 -4.48 -3.17
C VAL A 30 -1.62 -3.36 -3.68
N GLN A 31 -1.08 -2.32 -4.30
CA GLN A 31 -1.86 -1.24 -4.91
C GLN A 31 -2.79 -1.79 -6.00
N VAL A 32 -2.24 -2.50 -6.99
CA VAL A 32 -2.99 -3.05 -8.12
C VAL A 32 -4.02 -4.10 -7.67
N ARG A 33 -3.67 -4.95 -6.69
CA ARG A 33 -4.62 -5.89 -6.05
C ARG A 33 -5.75 -5.14 -5.36
N GLY A 34 -5.44 -4.04 -4.69
CA GLY A 34 -6.42 -3.16 -4.08
C GLY A 34 -7.42 -2.64 -5.10
N GLU A 35 -6.97 -2.20 -6.27
CA GLU A 35 -7.84 -1.75 -7.37
C GLU A 35 -8.77 -2.86 -7.86
N LEU A 36 -8.25 -4.09 -8.01
CA LEU A 36 -9.08 -5.24 -8.37
C LEU A 36 -10.16 -5.53 -7.32
N GLU A 37 -9.82 -5.49 -6.04
CA GLU A 37 -10.80 -5.72 -4.96
C GLU A 37 -11.90 -4.64 -4.93
N ALA A 38 -11.54 -3.37 -5.18
CA ALA A 38 -12.53 -2.30 -5.32
C ALA A 38 -13.45 -2.54 -6.52
N LEU A 39 -12.89 -2.93 -7.67
CA LEU A 39 -13.67 -3.25 -8.85
C LEU A 39 -14.62 -4.44 -8.63
N ARG A 40 -14.20 -5.45 -7.86
CA ARG A 40 -15.04 -6.58 -7.47
C ARG A 40 -16.20 -6.15 -6.58
N ALA A 41 -15.94 -5.29 -5.59
CA ALA A 41 -16.98 -4.74 -4.73
C ALA A 41 -17.96 -3.86 -5.52
N GLU A 42 -17.45 -3.05 -6.45
CA GLU A 42 -18.26 -2.24 -7.36
C GLU A 42 -19.17 -3.10 -8.25
N ALA A 43 -18.62 -4.15 -8.87
CA ALA A 43 -19.38 -5.09 -9.67
C ALA A 43 -20.47 -5.80 -8.84
N GLU A 44 -20.17 -6.24 -7.62
CA GLU A 44 -21.17 -6.88 -6.76
C GLU A 44 -22.30 -5.91 -6.36
N ALA A 45 -21.97 -4.65 -6.08
CA ALA A 45 -22.97 -3.63 -5.81
C ALA A 45 -23.85 -3.36 -7.05
N TYR A 46 -23.29 -3.30 -8.27
CA TYR A 46 -24.12 -3.22 -9.47
C TYR A 46 -24.95 -4.49 -9.72
N ARG A 47 -24.45 -5.68 -9.37
CA ARG A 47 -25.21 -6.93 -9.42
C ARG A 47 -26.42 -6.91 -8.49
N SER A 48 -26.33 -6.24 -7.34
CA SER A 48 -27.49 -6.08 -6.44
C SER A 48 -28.62 -5.25 -7.08
N VAL A 49 -28.29 -4.31 -7.97
CA VAL A 49 -29.25 -3.43 -8.65
C VAL A 49 -29.77 -4.04 -9.95
N TYR A 50 -28.87 -4.53 -10.80
CA TYR A 50 -29.19 -4.98 -12.16
C TYR A 50 -29.29 -6.51 -12.29
N GLY A 51 -29.03 -7.25 -11.22
CA GLY A 51 -29.10 -8.71 -11.16
C GLY A 51 -27.98 -9.41 -11.94
N SER A 52 -28.35 -10.47 -12.66
CA SER A 52 -27.43 -11.29 -13.46
C SER A 52 -26.92 -10.62 -14.74
N ARG A 53 -27.42 -9.42 -15.07
CA ARG A 53 -26.95 -8.62 -16.22
C ARG A 53 -25.51 -8.13 -16.05
N ILE A 54 -25.05 -8.06 -14.80
CA ILE A 54 -23.68 -7.68 -14.47
C ILE A 54 -22.89 -8.93 -14.12
N SER A 55 -21.77 -9.09 -14.81
CA SER A 55 -20.91 -10.25 -14.66
C SER A 55 -20.07 -10.17 -13.39
N ARG A 56 -19.67 -11.33 -12.87
CA ARG A 56 -18.70 -11.40 -11.77
C ARG A 56 -17.30 -11.12 -12.30
N VAL A 57 -16.56 -10.27 -11.59
CA VAL A 57 -15.16 -9.98 -11.86
C VAL A 57 -14.28 -11.15 -11.37
N ALA A 58 -13.41 -11.63 -12.25
CA ALA A 58 -12.53 -12.77 -11.98
C ALA A 58 -11.54 -12.50 -10.84
N ALA A 59 -11.07 -13.57 -10.19
CA ALA A 59 -9.94 -13.46 -9.27
C ALA A 59 -8.65 -13.23 -10.06
N GLY A 60 -7.82 -12.29 -9.58
CA GLY A 60 -6.52 -12.00 -10.17
C GLY A 60 -5.43 -12.99 -9.72
N ALA A 61 -4.25 -12.85 -10.33
CA ALA A 61 -3.05 -13.58 -9.93
C ALA A 61 -2.70 -13.33 -8.45
N ARG A 62 -2.08 -14.34 -7.82
CA ARG A 62 -1.69 -14.28 -6.41
C ARG A 62 -0.17 -14.20 -6.28
N ALA A 63 0.30 -13.20 -5.57
CA ALA A 63 1.68 -13.12 -5.09
C ALA A 63 1.73 -13.13 -3.55
N ARG A 64 2.90 -13.46 -3.00
CA ARG A 64 3.18 -13.43 -1.57
C ARG A 64 4.41 -12.54 -1.32
N PRO A 65 4.54 -11.92 -0.14
CA PRO A 65 5.67 -11.05 0.18
C PRO A 65 7.04 -11.70 -0.01
N GLN A 66 7.14 -13.01 0.25
CA GLN A 66 8.38 -13.80 0.14
C GLN A 66 8.72 -14.26 -1.29
N HIS A 67 7.89 -13.97 -2.30
CA HIS A 67 8.21 -14.34 -3.68
C HIS A 67 9.36 -13.47 -4.23
N SER A 68 10.06 -13.97 -5.25
CA SER A 68 11.09 -13.19 -5.94
C SER A 68 10.52 -11.92 -6.58
N PRO A 69 11.30 -10.82 -6.69
CA PRO A 69 10.84 -9.58 -7.30
C PRO A 69 10.24 -9.77 -8.69
N ARG A 70 10.88 -10.59 -9.54
CA ARG A 70 10.38 -10.92 -10.88
C ARG A 70 9.00 -11.59 -10.86
N ARG A 71 8.74 -12.49 -9.91
CA ARG A 71 7.45 -13.18 -9.77
C ARG A 71 6.36 -12.23 -9.27
N ILE A 72 6.70 -11.33 -8.34
CA ILE A 72 5.78 -10.30 -7.86
C ILE A 72 5.44 -9.36 -9.03
N ALA A 73 6.44 -8.88 -9.77
CA ALA A 73 6.26 -8.01 -10.93
C ALA A 73 5.36 -8.62 -12.02
N ALA A 74 5.57 -9.90 -12.35
CA ALA A 74 4.72 -10.62 -13.30
C ALA A 74 3.27 -10.68 -12.82
N ALA A 75 3.03 -11.04 -11.55
CA ALA A 75 1.69 -11.04 -10.98
C ALA A 75 1.06 -9.63 -10.96
N THR A 76 1.85 -8.58 -10.69
CA THR A 76 1.38 -7.18 -10.77
C THR A 76 0.90 -6.84 -12.19
N ALA A 77 1.67 -7.19 -13.21
CA ALA A 77 1.31 -6.95 -14.60
C ALA A 77 0.02 -7.69 -15.00
N ASP A 78 -0.11 -8.96 -14.61
CA ASP A 78 -1.32 -9.76 -14.88
C ASP A 78 -2.57 -9.17 -14.23
N VAL A 79 -2.48 -8.74 -12.96
CA VAL A 79 -3.60 -8.12 -12.25
C VAL A 79 -3.94 -6.76 -12.87
N ALA A 80 -2.95 -5.95 -13.26
CA ALA A 80 -3.19 -4.65 -13.90
C ALA A 80 -3.94 -4.79 -15.23
N LEU A 81 -3.53 -5.74 -16.07
CA LEU A 81 -4.23 -6.06 -17.32
C LEU A 81 -5.67 -6.52 -17.08
N LEU A 82 -5.88 -7.35 -16.04
CA LEU A 82 -7.22 -7.80 -15.65
C LEU A 82 -8.09 -6.63 -15.19
N VAL A 83 -7.57 -5.72 -14.35
CA VAL A 83 -8.29 -4.54 -13.87
C VAL A 83 -8.74 -3.66 -15.03
N GLY A 84 -7.85 -3.38 -16.00
CA GLY A 84 -8.20 -2.58 -17.17
C GLY A 84 -9.33 -3.21 -18.00
N ARG A 85 -9.23 -4.52 -18.27
CA ARG A 85 -10.24 -5.26 -19.04
C ARG A 85 -11.60 -5.31 -18.35
N GLU A 86 -11.61 -5.70 -17.08
CA GLU A 86 -12.85 -5.88 -16.32
C GLU A 86 -13.54 -4.54 -16.03
N ARG A 87 -12.79 -3.45 -15.86
CA ARG A 87 -13.38 -2.10 -15.70
C ARG A 87 -14.11 -1.64 -16.95
N GLU A 88 -13.52 -1.84 -18.13
CA GLU A 88 -14.16 -1.45 -19.38
C GLU A 88 -15.41 -2.30 -19.68
N ARG A 89 -15.33 -3.60 -19.41
CA ARG A 89 -16.47 -4.51 -19.48
C ARG A 89 -17.60 -4.06 -18.54
N LEU A 90 -17.29 -3.81 -17.27
CA LEU A 90 -18.29 -3.42 -16.27
C LEU A 90 -19.02 -2.13 -16.67
N ARG A 91 -18.29 -1.13 -17.19
CA ARG A 91 -18.89 0.12 -17.70
C ARG A 91 -19.87 -0.14 -18.84
N THR A 92 -19.50 -1.01 -19.78
CA THR A 92 -20.34 -1.37 -20.92
C THR A 92 -21.61 -2.10 -20.46
N GLU A 93 -21.49 -3.06 -19.55
CA GLU A 93 -22.61 -3.82 -18.99
C GLU A 93 -23.58 -2.92 -18.20
N VAL A 94 -23.07 -2.02 -17.35
CA VAL A 94 -23.88 -1.07 -16.56
C VAL A 94 -24.62 -0.09 -17.48
N LEU A 95 -23.95 0.44 -18.51
CA LEU A 95 -24.60 1.33 -19.48
C LEU A 95 -25.72 0.60 -20.24
N ALA A 96 -25.47 -0.63 -20.69
CA ALA A 96 -26.48 -1.44 -21.38
C ALA A 96 -27.69 -1.74 -20.47
N ALA A 97 -27.46 -2.14 -19.22
CA ALA A 97 -28.52 -2.43 -18.26
C ALA A 97 -29.38 -1.19 -17.95
N SER A 98 -28.75 -0.03 -17.72
CA SER A 98 -29.47 1.22 -17.45
C SER A 98 -30.34 1.69 -18.62
N ARG A 99 -29.85 1.55 -19.87
CA ARG A 99 -30.62 1.87 -21.07
C ARG A 99 -31.82 0.94 -21.24
N GLN A 100 -31.67 -0.35 -20.90
CA GLN A 100 -32.76 -1.31 -20.96
C GLN A 100 -33.87 -0.98 -19.95
N ASP A 101 -33.51 -0.62 -18.71
CA ASP A 101 -34.49 -0.24 -17.69
C ASP A 101 -35.31 0.99 -18.10
N VAL A 102 -34.65 2.03 -18.65
CA VAL A 102 -35.34 3.23 -19.15
C VAL A 102 -36.16 2.95 -20.40
N SER A 103 -35.68 2.11 -21.31
CA SER A 103 -36.47 1.68 -22.48
C SER A 103 -37.74 0.94 -22.04
N GLY A 104 -37.65 0.12 -20.99
CA GLY A 104 -38.81 -0.54 -20.37
C GLY A 104 -39.81 0.47 -19.79
N LEU A 105 -39.33 1.52 -19.11
CA LEU A 105 -40.18 2.60 -18.59
C LEU A 105 -40.87 3.38 -19.72
N LEU A 106 -40.17 3.64 -20.84
CA LEU A 106 -40.73 4.33 -22.00
C LEU A 106 -41.72 3.47 -22.79
N ALA A 107 -41.53 2.15 -22.79
CA ALA A 107 -42.39 1.19 -23.48
C ALA A 107 -43.63 0.79 -22.66
N ALA A 108 -43.61 1.00 -21.33
CA ALA A 108 -44.77 0.80 -20.49
C ALA A 108 -45.92 1.71 -21.01
N PRO A 109 -47.07 1.14 -21.41
CA PRO A 109 -48.18 1.95 -21.86
C PRO A 109 -48.53 2.94 -20.76
N ALA A 110 -48.65 4.23 -21.10
CA ALA A 110 -49.07 5.29 -20.20
C ALA A 110 -50.54 5.05 -19.80
N ALA A 111 -50.80 4.01 -19.00
CA ALA A 111 -52.12 3.52 -18.64
C ALA A 111 -52.88 4.48 -17.71
N GLY A 112 -52.33 5.66 -17.41
CA GLY A 112 -52.93 6.64 -16.51
C GLY A 112 -52.76 8.10 -16.93
N ALA A 113 -52.25 8.39 -18.14
CA ALA A 113 -52.32 9.75 -18.66
C ALA A 113 -53.76 10.02 -19.10
N ALA A 114 -54.62 10.30 -18.10
CA ALA A 114 -55.93 10.85 -18.28
C ALA A 114 -55.77 12.06 -19.22
N ARG A 115 -56.17 11.85 -20.47
CA ARG A 115 -56.35 12.91 -21.46
C ARG A 115 -57.09 14.02 -20.72
N PRO A 116 -56.53 15.23 -20.55
CA PRO A 116 -57.30 16.33 -20.01
C PRO A 116 -58.51 16.48 -20.92
N ALA A 117 -59.69 16.23 -20.36
CA ALA A 117 -60.95 16.28 -21.07
C ALA A 117 -60.96 17.55 -21.92
N ALA A 118 -61.13 17.36 -23.23
CA ALA A 118 -61.16 18.43 -24.21
C ALA A 118 -62.11 19.51 -23.67
N ARG A 119 -61.55 20.67 -23.30
CA ARG A 119 -62.36 21.84 -22.96
C ARG A 119 -63.31 22.08 -24.16
N PRO A 120 -64.63 22.14 -23.95
CA PRO A 120 -65.55 22.39 -25.04
C PRO A 120 -65.21 23.76 -25.63
N ARG A 121 -64.72 23.75 -26.88
CA ARG A 121 -64.59 24.95 -27.68
C ARG A 121 -65.98 25.56 -27.76
N ARG A 122 -66.15 26.78 -27.22
CA ARG A 122 -67.34 27.60 -27.48
C ARG A 122 -67.42 27.79 -28.99
N GLN A 123 -68.41 27.14 -29.59
CA GLN A 123 -68.80 27.28 -30.97
C GLN A 123 -69.42 28.66 -31.11
N TRP A 124 -68.70 29.57 -31.78
CA TRP A 124 -69.30 30.80 -32.31
C TRP A 124 -69.90 30.45 -33.66
N ASP A 125 -71.24 30.51 -33.72
CA ASP A 125 -71.99 30.43 -34.97
C ASP A 125 -71.80 31.74 -35.73
N GLU A 126 -71.15 31.69 -36.90
CA GLU A 126 -71.32 32.70 -37.93
C GLU A 126 -71.62 32.04 -39.28
N ARG A 127 -72.73 32.51 -39.84
CA ARG A 127 -73.44 32.02 -41.01
C ARG A 127 -72.68 32.26 -42.32
N THR A 128 -72.60 31.19 -43.12
CA THR A 128 -72.68 31.11 -44.60
C THR A 128 -71.99 32.18 -45.46
N VAL A 129 -70.93 31.76 -46.17
CA VAL A 129 -70.73 32.03 -47.61
C VAL A 129 -70.19 30.78 -48.29
N ALA A 130 -70.87 30.32 -49.33
CA ALA A 130 -70.50 29.18 -50.16
C ALA A 130 -69.58 29.65 -51.30
N GLU A 131 -68.38 29.08 -51.40
CA GLU A 131 -67.48 29.19 -52.57
C GLU A 131 -66.50 28.00 -52.62
N PRO A 132 -65.97 27.64 -53.81
CA PRO A 132 -65.73 26.26 -54.20
C PRO A 132 -64.32 25.70 -53.95
N ASP A 133 -64.33 24.43 -53.56
CA ASP A 133 -63.50 23.30 -54.03
C ASP A 133 -62.03 23.53 -54.47
N THR A 134 -61.22 24.18 -53.62
CA THR A 134 -59.74 24.11 -53.68
C THR A 134 -59.09 23.71 -52.34
N ARG A 135 -59.89 23.40 -51.31
CA ARG A 135 -59.45 23.25 -49.91
C ARG A 135 -58.86 21.89 -49.52
N GLN A 136 -58.83 20.92 -50.42
CA GLN A 136 -58.39 19.56 -50.06
C GLN A 136 -56.86 19.39 -49.99
N ARG A 137 -56.07 20.29 -50.62
CA ARG A 137 -54.59 20.25 -50.55
C ARG A 137 -54.00 20.98 -49.34
N ASP A 138 -54.67 22.00 -48.81
CA ASP A 138 -54.17 22.74 -47.64
C ASP A 138 -54.43 21.99 -46.32
N ASP A 139 -55.53 21.24 -46.23
CA ASP A 139 -55.85 20.45 -45.03
C ASP A 139 -54.82 19.36 -44.67
N ALA A 140 -54.09 18.85 -45.67
CA ALA A 140 -53.02 17.87 -45.46
C ALA A 140 -51.77 18.54 -44.86
N ALA A 141 -51.44 19.75 -45.30
CA ALA A 141 -50.32 20.53 -44.77
C ALA A 141 -50.62 21.03 -43.35
N THR A 142 -51.85 21.49 -43.08
CA THR A 142 -52.27 21.96 -41.76
C THR A 142 -52.39 20.82 -40.73
N ARG A 143 -52.74 19.59 -41.16
CA ARG A 143 -52.71 18.39 -40.30
C ARG A 143 -51.31 17.79 -40.10
N ALA A 144 -50.39 18.00 -41.04
CA ALA A 144 -49.01 17.51 -40.92
C ALA A 144 -48.16 18.33 -39.92
N ALA A 145 -48.44 19.62 -39.73
CA ALA A 145 -47.72 20.47 -38.78
C ALA A 145 -47.83 20.03 -37.30
N PRO A 146 -49.02 19.75 -36.74
CA PRO A 146 -49.14 19.26 -35.35
C PRO A 146 -48.54 17.86 -35.18
N ALA A 147 -48.69 16.96 -36.16
CA ALA A 147 -48.07 15.63 -36.10
C ALA A 147 -46.53 15.71 -36.06
N ARG A 148 -45.91 16.65 -36.79
CA ARG A 148 -44.47 16.91 -36.72
C ARG A 148 -44.04 17.51 -35.39
N ALA A 149 -44.84 18.42 -34.83
CA ALA A 149 -44.58 19.02 -33.52
C ALA A 149 -44.66 17.98 -32.39
N ASP A 150 -45.64 17.07 -32.44
CA ASP A 150 -45.81 15.97 -31.49
C ASP A 150 -44.65 14.96 -31.59
N ALA A 151 -44.24 14.61 -32.82
CA ALA A 151 -43.08 13.74 -33.04
C ALA A 151 -41.78 14.38 -32.50
N ALA A 152 -41.57 15.67 -32.73
CA ALA A 152 -40.42 16.39 -32.20
C ALA A 152 -40.44 16.48 -30.66
N ALA A 153 -41.61 16.71 -30.05
CA ALA A 153 -41.77 16.71 -28.60
C ALA A 153 -41.50 15.32 -27.99
N GLN A 154 -41.97 14.26 -28.64
CA GLN A 154 -41.72 12.88 -28.23
C GLN A 154 -40.24 12.51 -28.35
N GLU A 155 -39.56 12.95 -29.40
CA GLU A 155 -38.12 12.73 -29.57
C GLU A 155 -37.31 13.48 -28.50
N GLN A 156 -37.64 14.74 -28.22
CA GLN A 156 -37.02 15.49 -27.13
C GLN A 156 -37.24 14.84 -25.76
N HIS A 157 -38.43 14.29 -25.52
CA HIS A 157 -38.74 13.54 -24.31
C HIS A 157 -37.86 12.29 -24.18
N ARG A 158 -37.76 11.47 -25.24
CA ARG A 158 -36.88 10.30 -25.28
C ARG A 158 -35.42 10.68 -25.05
N ALA A 159 -34.95 11.77 -25.66
CA ALA A 159 -33.58 12.26 -25.47
C ALA A 159 -33.32 12.66 -24.01
N ARG A 160 -34.26 13.34 -23.33
CA ARG A 160 -34.15 13.68 -21.91
C ARG A 160 -34.16 12.46 -21.00
N ALA A 161 -35.06 11.51 -21.24
CA ALA A 161 -35.12 10.26 -20.47
C ALA A 161 -33.83 9.44 -20.64
N THR A 162 -33.31 9.33 -21.87
CA THR A 162 -32.04 8.68 -22.16
C THR A 162 -30.89 9.37 -21.43
N ARG A 163 -30.85 10.71 -21.46
CA ARG A 163 -29.81 11.47 -20.75
C ARG A 163 -29.90 11.28 -19.23
N ALA A 164 -31.10 11.22 -18.66
CA ALA A 164 -31.32 10.94 -17.25
C ALA A 164 -30.82 9.53 -16.87
N ALA A 165 -31.07 8.54 -17.72
CA ALA A 165 -30.55 7.17 -17.58
C ALA A 165 -29.01 7.15 -17.53
N GLU A 166 -28.37 7.85 -18.47
CA GLU A 166 -26.91 7.94 -18.54
C GLU A 166 -26.28 8.65 -17.33
N LEU A 167 -26.99 9.61 -16.72
CA LEU A 167 -26.55 10.23 -15.48
C LEU A 167 -26.70 9.27 -14.30
N LEU A 168 -27.83 8.57 -14.20
CA LEU A 168 -28.04 7.58 -13.13
C LEU A 168 -27.05 6.41 -13.23
N SER A 169 -26.70 5.97 -14.43
CA SER A 169 -25.71 4.90 -14.65
C SER A 169 -24.29 5.27 -14.22
N ARG A 170 -24.02 6.56 -14.04
CA ARG A 170 -22.74 7.10 -13.57
C ARG A 170 -22.66 7.24 -12.04
N LEU A 171 -23.77 7.00 -11.34
CA LEU A 171 -23.82 7.07 -9.89
C LEU A 171 -23.01 5.91 -9.28
N PRO A 172 -22.02 6.18 -8.41
CA PRO A 172 -21.19 5.13 -7.81
C PRO A 172 -22.02 4.03 -7.15
N ALA A 173 -21.57 2.79 -7.25
CA ALA A 173 -22.31 1.65 -6.71
C ALA A 173 -22.51 1.73 -5.18
N ALA A 174 -21.53 2.29 -4.45
CA ALA A 174 -21.58 2.49 -3.00
C ALA A 174 -22.40 3.71 -2.54
N THR A 175 -23.12 4.37 -3.46
CA THR A 175 -23.95 5.52 -3.10
C THR A 175 -25.07 5.11 -2.14
N PRO A 176 -25.26 5.81 -1.01
CA PRO A 176 -26.34 5.54 -0.06
C PRO A 176 -27.71 5.60 -0.72
N ASP A 177 -28.65 4.78 -0.23
CA ASP A 177 -30.02 4.73 -0.75
C ASP A 177 -30.75 6.07 -0.61
N GLU A 178 -30.43 6.85 0.42
CA GLU A 178 -30.93 8.22 0.63
C GLU A 178 -30.63 9.16 -0.54
N VAL A 179 -29.55 8.91 -1.29
CA VAL A 179 -29.16 9.69 -2.48
C VAL A 179 -29.62 8.98 -3.75
N ARG A 180 -29.50 7.65 -3.80
CA ARG A 180 -29.86 6.84 -4.97
C ARG A 180 -31.36 6.87 -5.27
N ALA A 181 -32.22 6.75 -4.25
CA ALA A 181 -33.67 6.71 -4.43
C ALA A 181 -34.24 8.03 -5.02
N PRO A 182 -33.86 9.23 -4.54
CA PRO A 182 -34.27 10.49 -5.18
C PRO A 182 -33.79 10.61 -6.63
N CYS A 183 -32.57 10.19 -6.93
CA CYS A 183 -32.05 10.19 -8.30
C CYS A 183 -32.87 9.26 -9.21
N ALA A 184 -33.19 8.04 -8.75
CA ALA A 184 -34.03 7.11 -9.48
C ALA A 184 -35.46 7.64 -9.68
N ALA A 185 -36.04 8.28 -8.67
CA ALA A 185 -37.35 8.91 -8.75
C ALA A 185 -37.36 10.06 -9.78
N ALA A 186 -36.31 10.89 -9.83
CA ALA A 186 -36.17 11.94 -10.83
C ALA A 186 -36.10 11.37 -12.25
N VAL A 187 -35.38 10.26 -12.47
CA VAL A 187 -35.35 9.57 -13.77
C VAL A 187 -36.74 9.03 -14.14
N ALA A 188 -37.45 8.41 -13.20
CA ALA A 188 -38.80 7.91 -13.42
C ALA A 188 -39.79 9.04 -13.76
N GLU A 189 -39.73 10.18 -13.05
CA GLU A 189 -40.57 11.36 -13.34
C GLU A 189 -40.29 11.91 -14.75
N ILE A 190 -39.01 12.01 -15.14
CA ILE A 190 -38.61 12.41 -16.50
C ILE A 190 -39.13 11.41 -17.52
N ALA A 191 -39.01 10.09 -17.28
CA ALA A 191 -39.49 9.07 -18.21
C ALA A 191 -41.02 9.06 -18.36
N ALA A 192 -41.75 9.37 -17.27
CA ALA A 192 -43.21 9.42 -17.23
C ALA A 192 -43.83 10.64 -17.93
N GLY A 193 -43.03 11.58 -18.44
CA GLY A 193 -43.53 12.72 -19.22
C GLY A 193 -43.53 14.05 -18.48
N ALA A 194 -42.58 14.29 -17.56
CA ALA A 194 -42.47 15.56 -16.86
C ALA A 194 -42.48 16.77 -17.83
N PRO A 195 -43.14 17.90 -17.46
CA PRO A 195 -43.12 19.11 -18.27
C PRO A 195 -41.68 19.58 -18.57
N PRO A 196 -41.40 20.21 -19.74
CA PRO A 196 -40.03 20.53 -20.15
C PRO A 196 -39.20 21.32 -19.13
N SER A 197 -39.79 22.32 -18.46
CA SER A 197 -39.13 23.11 -17.42
C SER A 197 -38.79 22.27 -16.18
N ARG A 198 -39.72 21.41 -15.74
CA ARG A 198 -39.52 20.48 -14.63
C ARG A 198 -38.46 19.43 -14.97
N ALA A 199 -38.53 18.83 -16.15
CA ALA A 199 -37.52 17.86 -16.62
C ALA A 199 -36.12 18.49 -16.68
N HIS A 200 -36.00 19.76 -17.11
CA HIS A 200 -34.73 20.46 -17.12
C HIS A 200 -34.16 20.68 -15.70
N LEU A 201 -34.99 21.09 -14.74
CA LEU A 201 -34.57 21.24 -13.34
C LEU A 201 -34.15 19.91 -12.72
N LEU A 202 -34.91 18.83 -12.97
CA LEU A 202 -34.59 17.49 -12.51
C LEU A 202 -33.26 16.98 -13.11
N LEU A 203 -33.02 17.21 -14.40
CA LEU A 203 -31.76 16.84 -15.04
C LEU A 203 -30.57 17.59 -14.43
N ARG A 204 -30.75 18.87 -14.12
CA ARG A 204 -29.69 19.68 -13.48
C ARG A 204 -29.39 19.19 -12.06
N ASP A 205 -30.41 19.02 -11.22
CA ASP A 205 -30.25 18.50 -9.86
C ASP A 205 -29.62 17.09 -9.87
N LEU A 206 -30.08 16.21 -10.76
CA LEU A 206 -29.51 14.88 -10.96
C LEU A 206 -28.01 14.96 -11.33
N ALA A 207 -27.65 15.82 -12.29
CA ALA A 207 -26.26 16.00 -12.69
C ALA A 207 -25.38 16.53 -11.55
N GLU A 208 -25.89 17.48 -10.75
CA GLU A 208 -25.20 18.03 -9.59
C GLU A 208 -24.98 16.95 -8.51
N ARG A 209 -26.01 16.17 -8.17
CA ARG A 209 -25.93 15.05 -7.20
C ARG A 209 -24.97 13.96 -7.65
N VAL A 210 -25.08 13.51 -8.90
CA VAL A 210 -24.17 12.49 -9.48
C VAL A 210 -22.74 12.98 -9.43
N THR A 211 -22.47 14.22 -9.84
CA THR A 211 -21.11 14.81 -9.81
C THR A 211 -20.57 14.91 -8.37
N ALA A 212 -21.39 15.34 -7.42
CA ALA A 212 -20.99 15.42 -6.02
C ALA A 212 -20.62 14.03 -5.46
N GLN A 213 -21.41 13.02 -5.79
CA GLN A 213 -21.19 11.66 -5.35
C GLN A 213 -19.96 11.02 -6.01
N GLN A 214 -19.72 11.30 -7.30
CA GLN A 214 -18.49 10.89 -7.98
C GLN A 214 -17.25 11.46 -7.30
N ARG A 215 -17.25 12.76 -6.97
CA ARG A 215 -16.14 13.40 -6.26
C ARG A 215 -15.93 12.80 -4.86
N ALA A 216 -17.01 12.49 -4.14
CA ALA A 216 -16.92 11.84 -2.84
C ALA A 216 -16.28 10.44 -2.96
N GLU A 217 -16.72 9.66 -3.95
CA GLU A 217 -16.15 8.34 -4.23
C GLU A 217 -14.68 8.41 -4.66
N GLU A 218 -14.31 9.39 -5.48
CA GLU A 218 -12.94 9.64 -5.89
C GLU A 218 -12.03 9.92 -4.68
N ARG A 219 -12.49 10.73 -3.71
CA ARG A 219 -11.75 10.97 -2.46
C ARG A 219 -11.55 9.68 -1.65
N VAL A 220 -12.61 8.88 -1.48
CA VAL A 220 -12.52 7.58 -0.79
C VAL A 220 -11.57 6.63 -1.53
N ALA A 221 -11.60 6.59 -2.86
CA ALA A 221 -10.71 5.76 -3.66
C ALA A 221 -9.24 6.19 -3.53
N LEU A 222 -8.97 7.50 -3.53
CA LEU A 222 -7.64 8.06 -3.29
C LEU A 222 -7.13 7.74 -1.89
N ALA A 223 -7.94 7.99 -0.86
CA ALA A 223 -7.59 7.67 0.53
C ALA A 223 -7.32 6.17 0.71
N ARG A 224 -8.14 5.30 0.11
CA ARG A 224 -7.92 3.85 0.11
C ARG A 224 -6.60 3.46 -0.54
N ARG A 225 -6.25 4.04 -1.70
CA ARG A 225 -4.95 3.79 -2.36
C ARG A 225 -3.78 4.18 -1.47
N ASP A 226 -3.88 5.33 -0.81
CA ASP A 226 -2.83 5.83 0.06
C ASP A 226 -2.69 4.98 1.33
N LEU A 227 -3.81 4.56 1.93
CA LEU A 227 -3.84 3.62 3.05
C LEU A 227 -3.20 2.27 2.70
N LEU A 228 -3.52 1.70 1.54
CA LEU A 228 -2.91 0.45 1.07
C LEU A 228 -1.39 0.60 0.82
N THR A 229 -0.97 1.78 0.34
CA THR A 229 0.46 2.11 0.17
C THR A 229 1.19 2.15 1.52
N ILE A 230 0.56 2.69 2.56
CA ILE A 230 1.08 2.70 3.94
C ILE A 230 1.12 1.27 4.52
N ALA A 231 0.11 0.44 4.26
CA ALA A 231 0.04 -0.92 4.79
C ALA A 231 1.08 -1.88 4.17
N ALA A 232 1.40 -1.72 2.89
CA ALA A 232 2.23 -2.66 2.15
C ALA A 232 3.62 -2.93 2.77
N PRO A 233 4.43 -1.91 3.17
CA PRO A 233 5.70 -2.18 3.83
C PRO A 233 5.55 -2.92 5.18
N LEU A 234 4.48 -2.63 5.92
CA LEU A 234 4.22 -3.23 7.24
C LEU A 234 3.95 -4.74 7.16
N GLU A 235 3.58 -5.29 6.01
CA GLU A 235 3.40 -6.74 5.83
C GLU A 235 4.72 -7.52 5.91
N THR A 236 5.85 -6.85 5.67
CA THR A 236 7.20 -7.45 5.73
C THR A 236 7.89 -7.23 7.08
N VAL A 237 7.26 -6.47 7.97
CA VAL A 237 7.79 -6.12 9.29
C VAL A 237 7.13 -7.00 10.35
N PRO A 238 7.89 -7.84 11.07
CA PRO A 238 7.36 -8.60 12.20
C PRO A 238 7.14 -7.69 13.42
N GLY A 239 6.28 -8.13 14.34
CA GLY A 239 6.06 -7.50 15.64
C GLY A 239 4.69 -6.84 15.81
N ASP A 240 4.32 -6.60 17.07
CA ASP A 240 2.98 -6.18 17.45
C ASP A 240 2.66 -4.75 16.99
N ALA A 241 3.65 -3.85 16.96
CA ALA A 241 3.46 -2.49 16.48
C ALA A 241 3.00 -2.47 15.01
N ALA A 242 3.69 -3.20 14.14
CA ALA A 242 3.30 -3.35 12.73
C ALA A 242 1.95 -4.07 12.58
N ALA A 243 1.66 -5.09 13.41
CA ALA A 243 0.36 -5.77 13.41
C ALA A 243 -0.80 -4.83 13.80
N ARG A 244 -0.63 -4.00 14.83
CA ARG A 244 -1.62 -3.00 15.25
C ARG A 244 -1.88 -1.96 14.17
N LEU A 245 -0.83 -1.43 13.55
CA LEU A 245 -0.95 -0.48 12.45
C LEU A 245 -1.67 -1.09 11.24
N ARG A 246 -1.33 -2.32 10.85
CA ARG A 246 -2.05 -3.03 9.77
C ARG A 246 -3.53 -3.18 10.07
N LYS A 247 -3.90 -3.54 11.31
CA LYS A 247 -5.30 -3.66 11.74
C LYS A 247 -6.01 -2.30 11.69
N ARG A 248 -5.35 -1.22 12.13
CA ARG A 248 -5.88 0.15 12.06
C ARG A 248 -6.11 0.59 10.61
N VAL A 249 -5.15 0.37 9.73
CA VAL A 249 -5.29 0.69 8.30
C VAL A 249 -6.40 -0.12 7.65
N ALA A 250 -6.48 -1.43 7.93
CA ALA A 250 -7.55 -2.29 7.41
C ALA A 250 -8.94 -1.79 7.84
N ARG A 251 -9.08 -1.32 9.08
CA ARG A 251 -10.31 -0.71 9.57
C ARG A 251 -10.65 0.58 8.82
N LEU A 252 -9.70 1.48 8.64
CA LEU A 252 -9.92 2.73 7.89
C LEU A 252 -10.36 2.47 6.43
N VAL A 253 -9.78 1.45 5.79
CA VAL A 253 -10.20 1.01 4.45
C VAL A 253 -11.62 0.46 4.46
N ALA A 254 -11.98 -0.34 5.47
CA ALA A 254 -13.33 -0.89 5.62
C ALA A 254 -14.37 0.21 5.92
N ASP A 255 -14.01 1.19 6.73
CA ASP A 255 -14.84 2.33 7.13
C ASP A 255 -14.98 3.37 5.99
N ARG A 256 -14.32 3.17 4.84
CA ARG A 256 -14.38 4.04 3.65
C ARG A 256 -14.09 5.51 3.95
N VAL A 257 -13.06 5.78 4.74
CA VAL A 257 -12.65 7.16 5.02
C VAL A 257 -12.25 7.89 3.74
N ASP A 258 -12.56 9.19 3.66
CA ASP A 258 -12.29 10.03 2.50
C ASP A 258 -10.94 10.76 2.55
N HIS A 259 -10.21 10.62 3.67
CA HIS A 259 -8.85 11.13 3.85
C HIS A 259 -8.03 10.19 4.73
N VAL A 260 -6.71 10.24 4.57
CA VAL A 260 -5.77 9.52 5.45
C VAL A 260 -5.60 10.33 6.74
N PRO A 261 -5.74 9.71 7.93
CA PRO A 261 -5.48 10.40 9.19
C PRO A 261 -4.05 10.95 9.27
N ASP A 262 -3.92 12.17 9.77
CA ASP A 262 -2.63 12.83 9.93
C ASP A 262 -1.68 12.00 10.81
N GLY A 263 -0.38 12.03 10.47
CA GLY A 263 0.66 11.31 11.20
C GLY A 263 0.70 9.79 10.95
N LEU A 264 -0.34 9.16 10.39
CA LEU A 264 -0.38 7.71 10.17
C LEU A 264 0.77 7.23 9.27
N ARG A 265 1.12 8.02 8.25
CA ARG A 265 2.26 7.72 7.37
C ARG A 265 3.58 7.75 8.13
N ALA A 266 3.82 8.83 8.89
CA ALA A 266 5.05 8.97 9.68
C ALA A 266 5.17 7.86 10.75
N GLU A 267 4.06 7.47 11.39
CA GLU A 267 4.01 6.37 12.35
C GLU A 267 4.39 5.03 11.70
N ALA A 268 3.87 4.75 10.50
CA ALA A 268 4.22 3.55 9.75
C ALA A 268 5.68 3.55 9.27
N ASP A 269 6.16 4.69 8.77
CA ASP A 269 7.54 4.86 8.31
C ASP A 269 8.53 4.65 9.47
N GLU A 270 8.23 5.15 10.67
CA GLU A 270 9.08 4.95 11.85
C GLU A 270 9.14 3.47 12.28
N VAL A 271 8.00 2.76 12.27
CA VAL A 271 7.98 1.31 12.58
C VAL A 271 8.82 0.52 11.57
N VAL A 272 8.73 0.86 10.28
CA VAL A 272 9.54 0.24 9.23
C VAL A 272 11.02 0.57 9.41
N ALA A 273 11.35 1.83 9.69
CA ALA A 273 12.71 2.29 9.90
C ALA A 273 13.35 1.60 11.12
N GLN A 274 12.63 1.47 12.23
CA GLN A 274 13.09 0.76 13.43
C GLN A 274 13.37 -0.72 13.13
N ALA A 275 12.49 -1.39 12.39
CA ALA A 275 12.69 -2.78 11.99
C ALA A 275 13.90 -2.95 11.05
N ASP A 276 14.09 -2.03 10.11
CA ASP A 276 15.26 -2.04 9.22
C ASP A 276 16.56 -1.73 9.98
N ARG A 277 16.57 -0.80 10.94
CA ARG A 277 17.71 -0.57 11.85
C ARG A 277 18.06 -1.84 12.63
N ALA A 278 17.07 -2.52 13.22
CA ALA A 278 17.30 -3.77 13.95
C ALA A 278 17.87 -4.89 13.06
N ARG A 279 17.36 -5.03 11.82
CA ARG A 279 17.86 -6.01 10.84
C ARG A 279 19.31 -5.72 10.44
N ARG A 280 19.64 -4.47 10.17
CA ARG A 280 21.00 -4.01 9.85
C ARG A 280 21.96 -4.31 11.01
N ARG A 281 21.57 -3.98 12.24
CA ARG A 281 22.38 -4.27 13.43
C ARG A 281 22.67 -5.76 13.57
N LYS A 282 21.67 -6.61 13.34
CA LYS A 282 21.86 -8.08 13.34
C LYS A 282 22.85 -8.53 12.27
N ALA A 283 22.70 -8.04 11.03
CA ALA A 283 23.63 -8.38 9.94
C ALA A 283 25.07 -7.95 10.24
N VAL A 284 25.26 -6.77 10.83
CA VAL A 284 26.58 -6.28 11.28
C VAL A 284 27.12 -7.15 12.41
N ALA A 285 26.31 -7.46 13.43
CA ALA A 285 26.71 -8.31 14.54
C ALA A 285 27.14 -9.71 14.08
N ASP A 286 26.39 -10.30 13.14
CA ASP A 286 26.73 -11.57 12.50
C ASP A 286 28.06 -11.49 11.73
N ALA A 287 28.27 -10.43 10.94
CA ALA A 287 29.50 -10.24 10.17
C ALA A 287 30.72 -10.03 11.07
N VAL A 288 30.58 -9.26 12.15
CA VAL A 288 31.65 -9.06 13.15
C VAL A 288 31.97 -10.35 13.88
N ARG A 289 30.95 -11.11 14.30
CA ARG A 289 31.12 -12.42 14.94
C ARG A 289 31.93 -13.36 14.05
N VAL A 290 31.52 -13.52 12.78
CA VAL A 290 32.25 -14.35 11.81
C VAL A 290 33.68 -13.84 11.62
N GLY A 291 33.88 -12.53 11.46
CA GLY A 291 35.19 -11.93 11.31
C GLY A 291 36.15 -12.22 12.47
N LEU A 292 35.65 -12.14 13.72
CA LEU A 292 36.38 -12.45 14.94
C LEU A 292 36.67 -13.96 15.08
N THR A 293 35.66 -14.82 14.88
CA THR A 293 35.82 -16.28 14.95
C THR A 293 36.86 -16.78 13.95
N ASP A 294 36.84 -16.27 12.72
CA ASP A 294 37.79 -16.63 11.66
C ASP A 294 39.23 -16.13 11.93
N LEU A 295 39.45 -15.27 12.93
CA LEU A 295 40.77 -14.85 13.41
C LEU A 295 41.20 -15.59 14.69
N GLY A 296 40.43 -16.59 15.12
CA GLY A 296 40.72 -17.39 16.32
C GLY A 296 40.16 -16.79 17.62
N TYR A 297 39.53 -15.61 17.57
CA TYR A 297 38.90 -15.03 18.76
C TYR A 297 37.76 -15.92 19.22
N ARG A 298 37.67 -16.11 20.54
CA ARG A 298 36.54 -16.86 21.10
C ARG A 298 35.39 -15.93 21.36
N VAL A 299 34.27 -16.30 20.77
CA VAL A 299 33.04 -15.53 20.85
C VAL A 299 32.03 -16.37 21.61
N GLY A 300 31.46 -15.83 22.68
CA GLY A 300 30.48 -16.54 23.50
C GLY A 300 29.17 -16.82 22.75
N ASP A 301 28.43 -17.82 23.22
CA ASP A 301 27.08 -18.09 22.70
C ASP A 301 26.19 -16.85 22.90
N GLY A 302 25.47 -16.46 21.85
CA GLY A 302 24.60 -15.28 21.86
C GLY A 302 25.31 -13.94 21.67
N PHE A 303 26.60 -13.91 21.30
CA PHE A 303 27.32 -12.66 21.00
C PHE A 303 26.60 -11.77 19.97
N ASP A 304 26.13 -12.34 18.88
CA ASP A 304 25.39 -11.64 17.82
C ASP A 304 24.09 -11.03 18.36
N THR A 305 23.39 -11.78 19.22
CA THR A 305 22.12 -11.35 19.82
C THR A 305 22.36 -10.26 20.86
N ALA A 306 23.39 -10.39 21.70
CA ALA A 306 23.80 -9.36 22.66
C ALA A 306 24.24 -8.07 21.95
N LEU A 307 25.06 -8.19 20.89
CA LEU A 307 25.55 -7.04 20.14
C LEU A 307 24.42 -6.33 19.38
N ALA A 308 23.51 -7.07 18.73
CA ALA A 308 22.40 -6.48 17.97
C ALA A 308 21.30 -5.88 18.88
N GLY A 309 21.09 -6.46 20.07
CA GLY A 309 20.07 -6.07 21.02
C GLY A 309 20.55 -5.06 22.06
N ALA A 310 21.51 -5.46 22.91
CA ALA A 310 22.05 -4.60 23.96
C ALA A 310 22.98 -3.51 23.41
N GLY A 311 23.63 -3.75 22.26
CA GLY A 311 24.61 -2.84 21.66
C GLY A 311 26.02 -3.07 22.17
N VAL A 312 26.27 -4.15 22.91
CA VAL A 312 27.60 -4.48 23.44
C VAL A 312 27.79 -5.99 23.48
N ALA A 313 28.98 -6.44 23.11
CA ALA A 313 29.40 -7.83 23.28
C ALA A 313 30.93 -7.92 23.41
N TYR A 314 31.40 -9.05 23.92
CA TYR A 314 32.81 -9.28 24.23
C TYR A 314 33.31 -10.56 23.56
N ALA A 315 34.54 -10.53 23.07
CA ALA A 315 35.24 -11.69 22.53
C ALA A 315 36.60 -11.83 23.21
N ALA A 316 37.03 -13.05 23.52
CA ALA A 316 38.36 -13.29 24.06
C ALA A 316 39.40 -13.30 22.94
N MET A 317 40.55 -12.66 23.18
CA MET A 317 41.66 -12.68 22.24
C MET A 317 42.28 -14.08 22.15
N ASP A 318 42.77 -14.47 20.98
CA ASP A 318 43.53 -15.72 20.82
C ASP A 318 44.98 -15.53 21.27
N GLY A 319 45.52 -16.49 22.02
CA GLY A 319 46.90 -16.45 22.54
C GLY A 319 47.12 -15.59 23.79
N ASP A 320 46.31 -14.56 24.02
CA ASP A 320 46.49 -13.61 25.13
C ASP A 320 45.48 -13.86 26.26
N THR A 321 45.83 -14.71 27.23
CA THR A 321 44.99 -14.99 28.40
C THR A 321 44.75 -13.73 29.22
N GLY A 322 43.48 -13.42 29.51
CA GLY A 322 43.10 -12.24 30.30
C GLY A 322 42.83 -10.99 29.48
N TYR A 323 42.94 -11.04 28.15
CA TYR A 323 42.57 -9.94 27.26
C TYR A 323 41.37 -10.30 26.37
N GLY A 324 40.59 -9.28 26.05
CA GLY A 324 39.41 -9.40 25.20
C GLY A 324 39.21 -8.16 24.35
N VAL A 325 38.25 -8.25 23.44
CA VAL A 325 37.77 -7.11 22.64
C VAL A 325 36.32 -6.87 23.00
N LYS A 326 36.05 -5.66 23.47
CA LYS A 326 34.71 -5.11 23.63
C LYS A 326 34.28 -4.51 22.30
N VAL A 327 33.16 -4.99 21.78
CA VAL A 327 32.51 -4.45 20.59
C VAL A 327 31.24 -3.74 21.05
N LEU A 328 31.10 -2.49 20.62
CA LEU A 328 29.96 -1.63 20.86
C LEU A 328 29.31 -1.32 19.52
N LEU A 329 27.99 -1.47 19.45
CA LEU A 329 27.18 -1.12 18.29
C LEU A 329 26.17 -0.08 18.74
N ASP A 330 26.27 1.11 18.17
CA ASP A 330 25.36 2.20 18.52
C ASP A 330 23.92 1.85 18.10
N ARG A 331 22.94 2.26 18.92
CA ARG A 331 21.53 1.92 18.69
C ARG A 331 20.92 2.77 17.59
N ASP A 332 21.31 4.04 17.56
CA ASP A 332 20.70 5.06 16.73
C ASP A 332 21.62 5.46 15.57
N ASP A 333 22.93 5.39 15.79
CA ASP A 333 23.93 5.68 14.76
C ASP A 333 24.50 4.41 14.10
N PRO A 334 24.87 4.47 12.82
CA PRO A 334 25.53 3.35 12.15
C PRO A 334 27.02 3.33 12.50
N VAL A 335 27.35 3.20 13.79
CA VAL A 335 28.70 3.24 14.32
C VAL A 335 29.02 1.96 15.08
N ILE A 336 30.13 1.32 14.71
CA ILE A 336 30.77 0.25 15.47
C ILE A 336 31.96 0.87 16.21
N ARG A 337 32.11 0.50 17.47
CA ARG A 337 33.22 0.91 18.33
C ARG A 337 33.89 -0.34 18.87
N THR A 338 35.20 -0.42 18.75
CA THR A 338 35.98 -1.54 19.28
C THR A 338 37.02 -1.05 20.26
N GLN A 339 37.24 -1.81 21.32
CA GLN A 339 38.20 -1.49 22.36
C GLN A 339 38.79 -2.78 22.94
N VAL A 340 40.10 -2.82 23.11
CA VAL A 340 40.76 -3.90 23.88
C VAL A 340 40.47 -3.70 25.36
N VAL A 341 40.11 -4.78 26.04
CA VAL A 341 39.81 -4.81 27.48
C VAL A 341 40.62 -5.89 28.17
N ARG A 342 40.87 -5.71 29.47
CA ARG A 342 41.60 -6.64 30.32
C ARG A 342 40.71 -7.17 31.43
N ALA A 343 40.84 -8.45 31.75
CA ALA A 343 40.22 -9.10 32.90
C ALA A 343 40.73 -8.46 34.22
N GLY A 344 39.89 -8.41 35.24
CA GLY A 344 40.26 -7.88 36.56
C GLY A 344 41.33 -8.69 37.27
N SER A 345 41.38 -10.01 37.02
CA SER A 345 42.42 -10.90 37.56
C SER A 345 43.75 -10.85 36.82
N ALA A 346 43.79 -10.30 35.61
CA ALA A 346 45.03 -10.21 34.83
C ALA A 346 45.95 -9.10 35.38
N ARG A 347 47.24 -9.40 35.46
CA ARG A 347 48.25 -8.48 35.98
C ARG A 347 48.37 -7.26 35.05
N ALA A 348 48.49 -6.08 35.64
CA ALA A 348 48.56 -4.84 34.88
C ALA A 348 49.98 -4.51 34.44
N GLU A 349 50.37 -4.94 33.24
CA GLU A 349 51.67 -4.59 32.65
C GLU A 349 51.48 -3.77 31.37
N ARG A 350 51.98 -2.52 31.36
CA ARG A 350 51.79 -1.59 30.23
C ARG A 350 52.32 -2.15 28.90
N ALA A 351 53.37 -2.97 28.94
CA ALA A 351 53.93 -3.59 27.75
C ALA A 351 53.00 -4.69 27.19
N GLU A 352 52.36 -5.48 28.05
CA GLU A 352 51.36 -6.48 27.66
C GLU A 352 50.10 -5.82 27.12
N ASP A 353 49.61 -4.77 27.80
CA ASP A 353 48.49 -3.95 27.32
C ASP A 353 48.77 -3.45 25.90
N ALA A 354 49.94 -2.85 25.67
CA ALA A 354 50.34 -2.34 24.36
C ALA A 354 50.53 -3.43 23.29
N ALA A 355 50.94 -4.64 23.68
CA ALA A 355 51.11 -5.77 22.76
C ALA A 355 49.76 -6.37 22.33
N ALA A 356 48.82 -6.59 23.26
CA ALA A 356 47.46 -7.02 22.95
C ALA A 356 46.75 -5.99 22.05
N GLU A 357 46.96 -4.71 22.36
CA GLU A 357 46.57 -3.60 21.53
C GLU A 357 47.27 -3.60 20.16
N GLN A 358 48.55 -3.92 20.00
CA GLN A 358 49.13 -3.98 18.66
C GLN A 358 48.47 -5.10 17.84
N LYS A 359 48.32 -6.28 18.45
CA LYS A 359 47.71 -7.46 17.82
C LYS A 359 46.31 -7.18 17.29
N PHE A 360 45.45 -6.55 18.10
CA PHE A 360 44.08 -6.24 17.64
C PHE A 360 44.08 -5.21 16.49
N CYS A 361 45.09 -4.33 16.38
CA CYS A 361 45.19 -3.35 15.30
C CYS A 361 45.36 -4.06 13.96
N ASP A 362 46.29 -5.01 13.95
CA ASP A 362 46.63 -5.81 12.77
C ASP A 362 45.46 -6.70 12.36
N ASP A 363 44.81 -7.32 13.35
CA ASP A 363 43.61 -8.14 13.17
C ASP A 363 42.43 -7.31 12.64
N TYR A 364 42.26 -6.07 13.09
CA TYR A 364 41.13 -5.20 12.73
C TYR A 364 41.06 -4.91 11.23
N GLU A 365 42.20 -4.75 10.55
CA GLU A 365 42.23 -4.58 9.09
C GLU A 365 41.81 -5.84 8.33
N VAL A 366 42.01 -7.03 8.92
CA VAL A 366 41.48 -8.28 8.36
C VAL A 366 39.96 -8.36 8.58
N ILE A 367 39.49 -8.03 9.79
CA ILE A 367 38.04 -7.97 10.12
C ILE A 367 37.33 -7.03 9.15
N LYS A 368 37.85 -5.82 8.97
CA LYS A 368 37.30 -4.79 8.07
C LYS A 368 37.17 -5.29 6.64
N ARG A 369 38.19 -5.97 6.10
CA ARG A 369 38.14 -6.59 4.76
C ARG A 369 37.08 -7.69 4.68
N ARG A 370 36.93 -8.53 5.71
CA ARG A 370 35.92 -9.59 5.76
C ARG A 370 34.49 -9.04 5.85
N VAL A 371 34.26 -8.07 6.73
CA VAL A 371 32.96 -7.40 6.86
C VAL A 371 32.57 -6.67 5.57
N ARG A 372 33.55 -6.06 4.88
CA ARG A 372 33.33 -5.48 3.54
C ARG A 372 32.92 -6.52 2.50
N ARG A 373 33.53 -7.71 2.49
CA ARG A 373 33.11 -8.83 1.59
C ARG A 373 31.69 -9.31 1.87
N ALA A 374 31.21 -9.17 3.11
CA ALA A 374 29.82 -9.43 3.47
C ALA A 374 28.85 -8.32 3.00
N GLY A 375 29.33 -7.26 2.34
CA GLY A 375 28.52 -6.15 1.84
C GLY A 375 28.30 -5.02 2.85
N ILE A 376 29.18 -4.90 3.85
CA ILE A 376 29.15 -3.85 4.86
C ILE A 376 30.45 -3.03 4.75
N PRO A 377 30.51 -2.01 3.89
CA PRO A 377 31.62 -1.05 3.91
C PRO A 377 31.74 -0.41 5.29
N ILE A 378 32.96 -0.39 5.80
CA ILE A 378 33.36 0.24 7.06
C ILE A 378 34.29 1.41 6.73
N ASP A 379 33.91 2.60 7.18
CA ASP A 379 34.70 3.83 7.14
C ASP A 379 35.20 4.16 8.55
N GLN A 380 36.51 4.14 8.75
CA GLN A 380 37.14 4.15 10.06
C GLN A 380 37.45 5.59 10.50
N PHE A 381 37.23 5.88 11.78
CA PHE A 381 37.55 7.18 12.37
C PHE A 381 37.97 7.05 13.85
N GLY A 382 38.69 8.05 14.36
CA GLY A 382 39.07 8.07 15.79
C GLY A 382 40.03 6.94 16.19
N GLN A 383 40.93 6.53 15.30
CA GLN A 383 41.99 5.57 15.61
C GLN A 383 42.97 6.16 16.63
N VAL A 384 43.36 5.36 17.62
CA VAL A 384 44.31 5.74 18.67
C VAL A 384 45.43 4.72 18.75
N ASP A 385 46.68 5.19 18.78
CA ASP A 385 47.85 4.30 18.76
C ASP A 385 47.91 3.32 19.96
N PRO A 386 48.53 2.14 19.78
CA PRO A 386 49.05 1.27 20.86
C PRO A 386 49.66 2.05 22.04
N GLY A 387 49.31 1.67 23.28
CA GLY A 387 49.88 2.24 24.52
C GLY A 387 49.49 3.68 24.89
N ARG A 388 48.71 4.40 24.07
CA ARG A 388 48.37 5.82 24.34
C ARG A 388 47.32 6.05 25.42
N GLN A 389 46.43 5.08 25.64
CA GLN A 389 45.38 5.14 26.67
C GLN A 389 45.46 3.86 27.53
N ALA A 390 45.03 3.94 28.79
CA ALA A 390 45.02 2.77 29.67
C ALA A 390 43.90 1.80 29.29
N VAL A 391 44.22 0.51 29.15
CA VAL A 391 43.26 -0.57 28.83
C VAL A 391 42.13 -0.60 29.87
N GLN A 392 40.87 -0.60 29.39
CA GLN A 392 39.72 -0.72 30.28
C GLN A 392 39.74 -2.10 30.97
N VAL A 393 39.68 -2.09 32.30
CA VAL A 393 39.50 -3.30 33.10
C VAL A 393 38.01 -3.63 33.19
N VAL A 394 37.66 -4.90 32.95
CA VAL A 394 36.29 -5.43 33.05
C VAL A 394 36.27 -6.64 33.97
N ALA A 395 35.09 -6.99 34.50
CA ALA A 395 34.93 -8.20 35.29
C ALA A 395 35.25 -9.45 34.45
N ASP A 396 35.85 -10.46 35.07
CA ASP A 396 36.37 -11.64 34.38
C ASP A 396 35.26 -12.39 33.63
N GLU A 397 34.04 -12.45 34.21
CA GLU A 397 32.88 -13.08 33.57
C GLU A 397 32.42 -12.41 32.27
N MET A 398 32.84 -11.16 32.01
CA MET A 398 32.50 -10.45 30.78
C MET A 398 33.32 -10.95 29.59
N ILE A 399 34.52 -11.50 29.82
CA ILE A 399 35.37 -12.05 28.77
C ILE A 399 35.07 -13.55 28.66
N PRO A 400 34.64 -14.05 27.48
CA PRO A 400 34.34 -15.47 27.32
C PRO A 400 35.49 -16.35 27.78
N ALA A 401 35.20 -17.33 28.63
CA ALA A 401 36.24 -18.18 29.21
C ALA A 401 37.05 -18.87 28.10
N GLN A 402 38.37 -18.68 28.16
CA GLN A 402 39.26 -19.49 27.36
C GLN A 402 39.29 -20.90 27.96
N ALA A 403 38.42 -21.80 27.52
CA ALA A 403 38.60 -23.24 27.76
C ALA A 403 40.05 -23.61 27.43
N HIS A 404 40.85 -23.86 28.46
CA HIS A 404 42.19 -24.39 28.28
C HIS A 404 42.02 -25.69 27.49
N ARG A 405 42.69 -25.82 26.34
CA ARG A 405 42.87 -27.13 25.70
C ARG A 405 43.78 -27.97 26.61
N ALA A 406 43.29 -28.38 27.77
CA ALA A 406 43.85 -29.44 28.59
C ALA A 406 43.43 -30.79 27.98
N ALA A 407 43.82 -31.03 26.73
CA ALA A 407 43.55 -32.28 26.01
C ALA A 407 44.84 -32.99 25.56
N GLY A 408 45.97 -32.71 26.20
CA GLY A 408 47.28 -33.25 25.82
C GLY A 408 48.07 -33.97 26.92
N GLN A 409 47.67 -33.90 28.20
CA GLN A 409 48.58 -34.27 29.31
C GLN A 409 48.02 -35.25 30.35
N GLN A 410 46.90 -35.93 30.08
CA GLN A 410 46.41 -37.03 30.92
C GLN A 410 46.59 -38.43 30.30
N ARG A 411 47.20 -38.57 29.10
CA ARG A 411 47.52 -39.88 28.50
C ARG A 411 48.97 -40.36 28.74
N ARG A 412 49.76 -39.67 29.56
CA ARG A 412 51.14 -40.08 29.93
C ARG A 412 51.36 -40.38 31.41
N GLN A 413 50.30 -40.36 32.23
CA GLN A 413 50.35 -40.81 33.62
C GLN A 413 49.24 -41.84 33.88
N GLY A 414 49.35 -42.95 33.17
CA GLY A 414 48.57 -44.16 33.40
C GLY A 414 49.48 -45.32 33.03
N LEU A 415 50.46 -45.55 33.91
CA LEU A 415 51.20 -46.80 34.06
C LEU A 415 50.21 -47.94 34.35
#